data_AF-R0IY53-F1
#
_entry.id   AF-R0IY53-F1
#
_cell.length_a   1.000
_cell.length_b   1.000
_cell.length_c   1.000
_cell.angle_alpha   90.00
_cell.angle_beta   90.00
_cell.angle_gamma   90.00
#
_symmetry.space_group_name_H-M   'P 1'
#
loop_
_entity.id
_entity.type
_entity.pdbx_description
1 polymer ?
#
loop_
_entity_poly.entity_id
_entity_poly.type
_entity_poly.pdbx_seq_one_letter_code
_entity_poly.pdbx_strand_id
1 'polypeptide(L)'
;MPSQAWLWHFAAPLIASALLLASYPPGAHRVGFTPECLFNKIYSAPCRAAISSYTLFPGIQTKFLTAILNEFCAMFADYAVNGLTSREYHRKTFTLHHAHLVEFRSRRSCFSCFMRMPEKVLPCGHALCDPCIRALGIRSHIDKNTYEIPECILCGVNYRYSIFHFIPPTAGIRILSVDGGGVRGVIPLAFLKHLDLLLALLCCLVKDYFDSVCCTLAGGLIVIGMFLLQWSASELLEKFKDVASKTFERRKALVTRAL
;
A
#
# COMPACT_ATOMS: atom_id res chain seq x y z
N MET A 1 -12.29 -23.28 -14.78
CA MET A 1 -11.54 -22.12 -15.31
C MET A 1 -12.55 -21.09 -15.80
N PRO A 2 -12.30 -19.78 -15.65
CA PRO A 2 -13.21 -18.76 -16.19
C PRO A 2 -13.39 -18.99 -17.71
N SER A 3 -14.61 -18.84 -18.20
CA SER A 3 -14.91 -19.04 -19.63
C SER A 3 -14.29 -17.91 -20.48
N GLN A 4 -14.21 -18.10 -21.81
CA GLN A 4 -13.81 -17.01 -22.71
C GLN A 4 -14.72 -15.78 -22.55
N ALA A 5 -16.02 -16.00 -22.34
CA ALA A 5 -16.99 -14.94 -22.09
C ALA A 5 -16.64 -14.10 -20.84
N TRP A 6 -16.09 -14.73 -19.80
CA TRP A 6 -15.63 -14.00 -18.61
C TRP A 6 -14.50 -13.02 -18.94
N LEU A 7 -13.51 -13.42 -19.75
CA LEU A 7 -12.42 -12.51 -20.13
C LEU A 7 -12.93 -11.27 -20.88
N TRP A 8 -13.95 -11.44 -21.73
CA TRP A 8 -14.53 -10.37 -22.53
C TRP A 8 -15.39 -9.42 -21.72
N HIS A 9 -16.34 -9.96 -20.97
CA HIS A 9 -17.35 -9.13 -20.31
C HIS A 9 -16.88 -8.57 -18.97
N PHE A 10 -15.94 -9.26 -18.31
CA PHE A 10 -15.48 -8.87 -16.98
C PHE A 10 -14.09 -8.24 -17.01
N ALA A 11 -13.09 -8.92 -17.57
CA ALA A 11 -11.70 -8.48 -17.43
C ALA A 11 -11.34 -7.31 -18.36
N ALA A 12 -11.82 -7.31 -19.62
CA ALA A 12 -11.45 -6.28 -20.59
C ALA A 12 -11.86 -4.86 -20.18
N PRO A 13 -13.10 -4.59 -19.71
CA PRO A 13 -13.49 -3.26 -19.25
C PRO A 13 -12.69 -2.80 -18.03
N LEU A 14 -12.39 -3.70 -17.08
CA LEU A 14 -11.59 -3.38 -15.90
C LEU A 14 -10.17 -2.94 -16.29
N ILE A 15 -9.52 -3.70 -17.18
CA ILE A 15 -8.19 -3.37 -17.68
C ILE A 15 -8.23 -2.06 -18.46
N ALA A 16 -9.17 -1.89 -19.39
CA ALA A 16 -9.34 -0.67 -20.17
C ALA A 16 -9.50 0.59 -19.29
N SER A 17 -10.33 0.50 -18.25
CA SER A 17 -10.51 1.61 -17.29
C SER A 17 -9.22 1.94 -16.53
N ALA A 18 -8.40 0.92 -16.20
CA ALA A 18 -7.10 1.10 -15.58
C ALA A 18 -6.10 1.78 -16.54
N LEU A 19 -6.13 1.42 -17.83
CA LEU A 19 -5.31 2.07 -18.86
C LEU A 19 -5.70 3.54 -19.01
N LEU A 20 -7.01 3.85 -19.01
CA LEU A 20 -7.52 5.22 -19.05
C LEU A 20 -7.03 6.04 -17.85
N LEU A 21 -7.15 5.50 -16.63
CA LEU A 21 -6.67 6.16 -15.42
C LEU A 21 -5.16 6.43 -15.45
N ALA A 22 -4.37 5.48 -15.95
CA ALA A 22 -2.92 5.61 -16.04
C ALA A 22 -2.46 6.59 -17.14
N SER A 23 -3.21 6.65 -18.25
CA SER A 23 -2.85 7.40 -19.45
C SER A 23 -3.30 8.86 -19.41
N TYR A 24 -4.44 9.14 -18.76
CA TYR A 24 -5.08 10.45 -18.82
C TYR A 24 -5.37 10.99 -17.41
N PRO A 25 -4.33 11.37 -16.65
CA PRO A 25 -4.52 12.14 -15.42
C PRO A 25 -5.12 13.52 -15.72
N PRO A 26 -5.64 14.24 -14.70
CA PRO A 26 -6.14 15.61 -14.88
C PRO A 26 -5.10 16.51 -15.57
N GLY A 27 -5.51 17.20 -16.64
CA GLY A 27 -4.62 18.06 -17.42
C GLY A 27 -3.79 17.37 -18.50
N ALA A 28 -3.97 16.06 -18.75
CA ALA A 28 -3.23 15.34 -19.77
C ALA A 28 -3.49 15.85 -21.21
N HIS A 29 -2.44 15.84 -22.04
CA HIS A 29 -2.56 16.13 -23.47
C HIS A 29 -3.33 15.02 -24.19
N ARG A 30 -4.42 15.40 -24.85
CA ARG A 30 -5.29 14.47 -25.58
C ARG A 30 -4.91 14.36 -27.06
N VAL A 31 -4.35 15.43 -27.62
CA VAL A 31 -3.95 15.49 -29.03
C VAL A 31 -2.61 14.78 -29.21
N GLY A 32 -2.57 13.77 -30.08
CA GLY A 32 -1.37 12.96 -30.38
C GLY A 32 -1.15 11.74 -29.49
N PHE A 33 -1.90 11.61 -28.39
CA PHE A 33 -1.86 10.47 -27.48
C PHE A 33 -3.17 9.69 -27.53
N THR A 34 -3.50 9.13 -28.70
CA THR A 34 -4.72 8.33 -28.84
C THR A 34 -4.60 7.00 -28.10
N PRO A 35 -5.71 6.40 -27.65
CA PRO A 35 -5.71 5.09 -26.99
C PRO A 35 -5.01 4.00 -27.82
N GLU A 36 -5.13 4.03 -29.15
CA GLU A 36 -4.47 3.08 -30.05
C GLU A 36 -2.96 3.24 -30.02
N CYS A 37 -2.48 4.48 -30.07
CA CYS A 37 -1.05 4.77 -30.01
C CYS A 37 -0.46 4.32 -28.67
N LEU A 38 -1.13 4.67 -27.56
CA LEU A 38 -0.70 4.29 -26.20
C LEU A 38 -0.75 2.79 -25.99
N PHE A 39 -1.83 2.13 -26.42
CA PHE A 39 -1.97 0.68 -26.31
C PHE A 39 -0.87 -0.03 -27.08
N ASN A 40 -0.67 0.32 -28.36
CA ASN A 40 0.34 -0.33 -29.18
C ASN A 40 1.75 -0.15 -28.64
N LYS A 41 2.09 1.06 -28.17
CA LYS A 41 3.46 1.39 -27.70
C LYS A 41 3.75 0.94 -26.27
N ILE A 42 2.78 0.96 -25.36
CA ILE A 42 3.01 0.78 -23.91
C ILE A 42 2.35 -0.49 -23.39
N TYR A 43 1.10 -0.77 -23.76
CA TYR A 43 0.28 -1.77 -23.08
C TYR A 43 0.17 -3.12 -23.82
N SER A 44 0.41 -3.14 -25.13
CA SER A 44 0.19 -4.32 -25.97
C SER A 44 1.10 -5.49 -25.59
N ALA A 45 2.39 -5.23 -25.35
CA ALA A 45 3.38 -6.22 -24.96
C ALA A 45 3.07 -6.86 -23.58
N PRO A 46 2.87 -6.10 -22.49
CA PRO A 46 2.52 -6.69 -21.20
C PRO A 46 1.15 -7.39 -21.22
N CYS A 47 0.14 -6.86 -21.92
CA CYS A 47 -1.14 -7.56 -22.07
C CYS A 47 -0.99 -8.89 -22.82
N ARG A 48 -0.15 -8.92 -23.87
CA ARG A 48 0.16 -10.14 -24.63
C ARG A 48 0.87 -11.18 -23.77
N ALA A 49 1.84 -10.75 -22.96
CA ALA A 49 2.54 -11.61 -22.01
C ALA A 49 1.59 -12.18 -20.93
N ALA A 50 0.64 -11.37 -20.45
CA ALA A 50 -0.36 -11.82 -19.49
C ALA A 50 -1.29 -12.90 -20.08
N ILE A 51 -1.86 -12.66 -21.28
CA ILE A 51 -2.79 -13.62 -21.89
C ILE A 51 -2.09 -14.89 -22.40
N SER A 52 -0.82 -14.82 -22.81
CA SER A 52 -0.05 -16.00 -23.22
C SER A 52 0.22 -16.95 -22.06
N SER A 53 0.29 -16.43 -20.82
CA SER A 53 0.37 -17.27 -19.62
C SER A 53 -0.92 -18.05 -19.32
N TYR A 54 -2.06 -17.60 -19.87
CA TYR A 54 -3.36 -18.22 -19.69
C TYR A 54 -3.69 -19.23 -20.81
N THR A 55 -3.36 -18.90 -22.06
CA THR A 55 -3.72 -19.72 -23.22
C THR A 55 -2.66 -19.66 -24.31
N LEU A 56 -2.37 -20.82 -24.93
CA LEU A 56 -1.45 -20.93 -26.07
C LEU A 56 -2.11 -20.59 -27.41
N PHE A 57 -3.44 -20.47 -27.47
CA PHE A 57 -4.17 -20.26 -28.73
C PHE A 57 -4.07 -18.81 -29.22
N PRO A 58 -3.38 -18.52 -30.33
CA PRO A 58 -3.13 -17.14 -30.78
C PRO A 58 -4.42 -16.38 -31.11
N GLY A 59 -5.45 -17.08 -31.63
CA GLY A 59 -6.74 -16.48 -31.93
C GLY A 59 -7.46 -15.92 -30.70
N ILE A 60 -7.35 -16.59 -29.54
CA ILE A 60 -7.93 -16.09 -28.28
C ILE A 60 -7.12 -14.90 -27.76
N GLN A 61 -5.78 -14.99 -27.82
CA GLN A 61 -4.91 -13.89 -27.40
C GLN A 61 -5.19 -12.61 -28.19
N THR A 62 -5.26 -12.70 -29.53
CA THR A 62 -5.55 -11.55 -30.39
C THR A 62 -6.93 -10.98 -30.10
N LYS A 63 -7.97 -11.81 -29.98
CA LYS A 63 -9.32 -11.35 -29.59
C LYS A 63 -9.30 -10.58 -28.26
N PHE A 64 -8.41 -10.96 -27.32
CA PHE A 64 -8.32 -10.26 -26.02
C PHE A 64 -7.65 -8.93 -26.05
N LEU A 65 -6.57 -8.83 -26.81
CA LEU A 65 -5.93 -7.55 -27.03
C LEU A 65 -6.89 -6.59 -27.76
N THR A 66 -7.63 -7.08 -28.75
CA THR A 66 -8.64 -6.29 -29.46
C THR A 66 -9.80 -5.87 -28.54
N ALA A 67 -10.29 -6.76 -27.67
CA ALA A 67 -11.36 -6.42 -26.73
C ALA A 67 -10.93 -5.31 -25.75
N ILE A 68 -9.73 -5.41 -25.16
CA ILE A 68 -9.21 -4.34 -24.28
C ILE A 68 -9.06 -3.04 -25.04
N LEU A 69 -8.52 -3.07 -26.26
CA LEU A 69 -8.34 -1.88 -27.08
C LEU A 69 -9.67 -1.21 -27.41
N ASN A 70 -10.68 -1.98 -27.81
CA ASN A 70 -12.00 -1.47 -28.13
C ASN A 70 -12.66 -0.80 -26.91
N GLU A 71 -12.62 -1.45 -25.74
CA GLU A 71 -13.12 -0.87 -24.49
C GLU A 71 -12.35 0.41 -24.13
N PHE A 72 -11.02 0.43 -24.32
CA PHE A 72 -10.20 1.60 -24.02
C PHE A 72 -10.53 2.78 -24.95
N CYS A 73 -10.70 2.52 -26.25
CA CYS A 73 -11.13 3.53 -27.22
C CYS A 73 -12.55 4.04 -26.91
N ALA A 74 -13.49 3.15 -26.57
CA ALA A 74 -14.86 3.51 -26.23
C ALA A 74 -14.93 4.39 -24.97
N MET A 75 -14.22 4.00 -23.90
CA MET A 75 -14.13 4.79 -22.67
C MET A 75 -13.45 6.15 -22.90
N PHE A 76 -12.44 6.21 -23.77
CA PHE A 76 -11.78 7.47 -24.11
C PHE A 76 -12.69 8.41 -24.91
N ALA A 77 -13.47 7.87 -25.86
CA ALA A 77 -14.44 8.66 -26.61
C ALA A 77 -15.49 9.27 -25.68
N ASP A 78 -16.02 8.48 -24.74
CA ASP A 78 -16.98 8.95 -23.73
C ASP A 78 -16.34 9.97 -22.77
N TYR A 79 -15.10 9.72 -22.34
CA TYR A 79 -14.29 10.64 -21.54
C TYR A 79 -14.06 11.99 -22.22
N ALA A 80 -13.80 11.99 -23.53
CA ALA A 80 -13.54 13.20 -24.30
C ALA A 80 -14.79 14.10 -24.41
N VAL A 81 -15.99 13.50 -24.39
CA VAL A 81 -17.27 14.20 -24.57
C VAL A 81 -17.93 14.58 -23.23
N ASN A 82 -18.06 13.63 -22.30
CA ASN A 82 -18.85 13.82 -21.07
C ASN A 82 -18.10 14.54 -19.95
N GLY A 83 -16.79 14.79 -20.08
CA GLY A 83 -16.00 15.58 -19.13
C GLY A 83 -15.74 14.93 -17.76
N LEU A 84 -16.28 13.73 -17.48
CA LEU A 84 -15.95 12.95 -16.29
C LEU A 84 -14.44 12.68 -16.24
N THR A 85 -13.87 12.68 -15.03
CA THR A 85 -12.46 12.36 -14.83
C THR A 85 -12.20 10.87 -15.07
N SER A 86 -10.98 10.52 -15.51
CA SER A 86 -10.56 9.12 -15.66
C SER A 86 -10.71 8.32 -14.36
N ARG A 87 -10.55 8.98 -13.21
CA ARG A 87 -10.84 8.45 -11.86
C ARG A 87 -12.30 8.02 -11.70
N GLU A 88 -13.25 8.84 -12.14
CA GLU A 88 -14.68 8.55 -12.01
C GLU A 88 -15.10 7.38 -12.91
N TYR A 89 -14.60 7.34 -14.16
CA TYR A 89 -14.80 6.18 -15.04
C TYR A 89 -14.28 4.90 -14.42
N HIS A 90 -13.07 4.94 -13.86
CA HIS A 90 -12.47 3.79 -13.20
C HIS A 90 -13.31 3.32 -12.01
N ARG A 91 -13.74 4.23 -11.12
CA ARG A 91 -14.62 3.89 -9.99
C ARG A 91 -15.94 3.30 -10.46
N LYS A 92 -16.60 3.92 -11.43
CA LYS A 92 -17.87 3.43 -11.99
C LYS A 92 -17.73 2.02 -12.57
N THR A 93 -16.64 1.75 -13.29
CA THR A 93 -16.36 0.42 -13.85
C THR A 93 -16.21 -0.61 -12.75
N PHE A 94 -15.52 -0.29 -11.66
CA PHE A 94 -15.41 -1.17 -10.50
C PHE A 94 -16.76 -1.39 -9.81
N THR A 95 -17.56 -0.35 -9.59
CA THR A 95 -18.87 -0.46 -8.94
C THR A 95 -19.80 -1.45 -9.66
N LEU A 96 -19.77 -1.47 -11.00
CA LEU A 96 -20.52 -2.44 -11.81
C LEU A 96 -20.08 -3.90 -11.58
N HIS A 97 -18.86 -4.11 -11.09
CA HIS A 97 -18.20 -5.41 -10.98
C HIS A 97 -17.91 -5.83 -9.53
N HIS A 98 -18.32 -5.05 -8.53
CA HIS A 98 -18.04 -5.32 -7.11
C HIS A 98 -18.41 -6.75 -6.71
N ALA A 99 -19.60 -7.24 -7.11
CA ALA A 99 -20.10 -8.56 -6.75
C ALA A 99 -19.14 -9.71 -7.14
N HIS A 100 -18.45 -9.56 -8.27
CA HIS A 100 -17.47 -10.55 -8.72
C HIS A 100 -16.11 -10.38 -8.03
N LEU A 101 -15.73 -9.14 -7.72
CA LEU A 101 -14.40 -8.79 -7.18
C LEU A 101 -14.24 -9.11 -5.69
N VAL A 102 -15.33 -9.32 -4.95
CA VAL A 102 -15.33 -9.73 -3.53
C VAL A 102 -14.39 -10.91 -3.28
N GLU A 103 -14.38 -11.91 -4.17
CA GLU A 103 -13.60 -13.14 -3.98
C GLU A 103 -12.15 -13.06 -4.47
N PHE A 104 -11.82 -12.06 -5.29
CA PHE A 104 -10.49 -11.96 -5.90
C PHE A 104 -9.52 -11.18 -5.01
N ARG A 105 -8.61 -11.91 -4.35
CA ARG A 105 -7.47 -11.31 -3.65
C ARG A 105 -6.17 -11.64 -4.39
N SER A 106 -5.31 -10.65 -4.57
CA SER A 106 -3.97 -10.84 -5.13
C SER A 106 -2.93 -10.10 -4.31
N ARG A 107 -1.77 -10.76 -4.15
CA ARG A 107 -0.58 -10.21 -3.50
C ARG A 107 0.53 -9.89 -4.52
N ARG A 108 0.32 -10.23 -5.79
CA ARG A 108 1.31 -10.05 -6.86
C ARG A 108 0.98 -8.87 -7.78
N SER A 109 -0.29 -8.57 -7.93
CA SER A 109 -0.77 -7.51 -8.81
C SER A 109 -1.94 -6.80 -8.15
N CYS A 110 -1.86 -5.48 -8.10
CA CYS A 110 -2.91 -4.60 -7.63
C CYS A 110 -4.06 -4.68 -8.64
N PHE A 111 -5.18 -5.29 -8.25
CA PHE A 111 -6.33 -5.45 -9.14
C PHE A 111 -7.10 -4.16 -9.43
N SER A 112 -6.68 -3.02 -8.85
CA SER A 112 -7.15 -1.71 -9.31
C SER A 112 -6.44 -1.29 -10.61
N CYS A 113 -5.11 -1.31 -10.67
CA CYS A 113 -4.38 -0.86 -11.86
C CYS A 113 -3.89 -1.97 -12.79
N PHE A 114 -3.81 -3.21 -12.32
CA PHE A 114 -3.18 -4.36 -12.99
C PHE A 114 -1.69 -4.20 -13.35
N MET A 115 -1.03 -3.12 -12.89
CA MET A 115 0.34 -2.76 -13.32
C MET A 115 1.40 -2.91 -12.23
N ARG A 116 1.03 -2.91 -10.95
CA ARG A 116 1.98 -2.81 -9.82
C ARG A 116 1.70 -3.87 -8.77
N MET A 117 2.71 -4.24 -7.99
CA MET A 117 2.50 -5.06 -6.80
C MET A 117 1.74 -4.25 -5.74
N PRO A 118 0.73 -4.80 -5.07
CA PRO A 118 0.04 -4.10 -3.99
C PRO A 118 0.88 -4.16 -2.71
N GLU A 119 0.84 -3.09 -1.93
CA GLU A 119 1.66 -2.90 -0.73
C GLU A 119 0.81 -2.76 0.54
N LYS A 120 -0.42 -2.26 0.41
CA LYS A 120 -1.31 -2.01 1.54
C LYS A 120 -2.53 -2.92 1.45
N VAL A 121 -2.76 -3.69 2.51
CA VAL A 121 -3.92 -4.57 2.63
C VAL A 121 -5.02 -3.82 3.38
N LEU A 122 -6.21 -3.76 2.79
CA LEU A 122 -7.41 -3.17 3.36
C LEU A 122 -8.08 -4.15 4.34
N PRO A 123 -8.97 -3.68 5.24
CA PRO A 123 -9.66 -4.55 6.20
C PRO A 123 -10.48 -5.70 5.57
N CYS A 124 -10.98 -5.55 4.34
CA CYS A 124 -11.66 -6.64 3.63
C CYS A 124 -10.72 -7.73 3.08
N GLY A 125 -9.40 -7.54 3.17
CA GLY A 125 -8.37 -8.42 2.64
C GLY A 125 -7.92 -8.12 1.20
N HIS A 126 -8.55 -7.18 0.50
CA HIS A 126 -8.03 -6.67 -0.78
C HIS A 126 -6.77 -5.84 -0.58
N ALA A 127 -5.90 -5.82 -1.57
CA ALA A 127 -4.64 -5.09 -1.49
C ALA A 127 -4.50 -4.11 -2.65
N LEU A 128 -4.01 -2.90 -2.35
CA LEU A 128 -3.78 -1.82 -3.31
C LEU A 128 -2.30 -1.38 -3.29
N CYS A 129 -1.83 -0.88 -4.42
CA CYS A 129 -0.52 -0.24 -4.51
C CYS A 129 -0.63 1.25 -4.13
N ASP A 130 0.50 1.83 -3.70
CA ASP A 130 0.59 3.23 -3.28
C ASP A 130 0.03 4.22 -4.32
N PRO A 131 0.35 4.11 -5.63
CA PRO A 131 -0.24 5.00 -6.63
C PRO A 131 -1.75 4.91 -6.76
N CYS A 132 -2.35 3.71 -6.59
CA CYS A 132 -3.80 3.56 -6.62
C CYS A 132 -4.45 4.25 -5.43
N ILE A 133 -3.88 4.13 -4.23
CA ILE A 133 -4.40 4.83 -3.04
C ILE A 133 -4.33 6.33 -3.23
N ARG A 134 -3.20 6.86 -3.74
CA ARG A 134 -3.07 8.30 -4.02
C ARG A 134 -4.00 8.78 -5.13
N ALA A 135 -4.24 7.96 -6.14
CA ALA A 135 -5.08 8.31 -7.28
C ALA A 135 -6.57 8.27 -6.96
N LEU A 136 -7.02 7.31 -6.14
CA LEU A 136 -8.44 7.00 -5.91
C LEU A 136 -8.93 7.38 -4.51
N GLY A 137 -8.03 7.59 -3.56
CA GLY A 137 -8.34 8.01 -2.20
C GLY A 137 -8.62 9.51 -2.07
N ILE A 138 -9.23 9.85 -0.95
CA ILE A 138 -9.53 11.22 -0.55
C ILE A 138 -8.29 11.75 0.16
N ARG A 139 -7.69 12.80 -0.41
CA ARG A 139 -6.51 13.43 0.20
C ARG A 139 -6.92 14.29 1.39
N SER A 140 -6.24 14.16 2.52
CA SER A 140 -6.45 15.02 3.69
C SER A 140 -6.10 16.48 3.40
N HIS A 141 -6.90 17.38 3.95
CA HIS A 141 -6.66 18.83 3.87
C HIS A 141 -5.57 19.31 4.84
N ILE A 142 -5.37 18.57 5.94
CA ILE A 142 -4.42 18.92 7.01
C ILE A 142 -3.04 18.37 6.67
N ASP A 143 -2.96 17.06 6.41
CA ASP A 143 -1.71 16.41 6.01
C ASP A 143 -1.76 16.03 4.53
N LYS A 144 -0.97 16.77 3.74
CA LYS A 144 -0.88 16.65 2.28
C LYS A 144 -0.42 15.29 1.78
N ASN A 145 0.18 14.43 2.60
CA ASN A 145 0.59 13.09 2.18
C ASN A 145 -0.23 11.98 2.84
N THR A 146 -1.36 12.35 3.43
CA THR A 146 -2.32 11.42 4.01
C THR A 146 -3.55 11.25 3.12
N TYR A 147 -3.96 10.00 2.92
CA TYR A 147 -5.07 9.62 2.06
C TYR A 147 -6.00 8.67 2.77
N GLU A 148 -7.30 8.86 2.59
CA GLU A 148 -8.35 8.03 3.13
C GLU A 148 -9.04 7.23 2.02
N ILE A 149 -9.29 5.95 2.27
CA ILE A 149 -10.10 5.09 1.42
C ILE A 149 -11.32 4.65 2.25
N PRO A 150 -12.44 5.39 2.24
CA PRO A 150 -13.59 5.05 3.09
C PRO A 150 -14.31 3.78 2.64
N GLU A 151 -14.12 3.37 1.39
CA GLU A 151 -14.74 2.21 0.78
C GLU A 151 -13.74 1.49 -0.12
N CYS A 152 -13.72 0.16 -0.07
CA CYS A 152 -12.88 -0.63 -0.97
C CYS A 152 -13.24 -0.38 -2.43
N ILE A 153 -12.28 0.07 -3.23
CA ILE A 153 -12.48 0.27 -4.68
C ILE A 153 -12.83 -1.04 -5.41
N LEU A 154 -12.45 -2.21 -4.87
CA LEU A 154 -12.69 -3.48 -5.53
C LEU A 154 -14.02 -4.12 -5.18
N CYS A 155 -14.42 -4.11 -3.90
CA CYS A 155 -15.60 -4.85 -3.42
C CYS A 155 -16.68 -3.99 -2.76
N GLY A 156 -16.46 -2.69 -2.62
CA GLY A 156 -17.43 -1.77 -2.04
C GLY A 156 -17.64 -1.88 -0.53
N VAL A 157 -16.83 -2.69 0.18
CA VAL A 157 -16.91 -2.76 1.64
C VAL A 157 -16.49 -1.40 2.23
N ASN A 158 -17.39 -0.80 3.00
CA ASN A 158 -17.15 0.45 3.71
C ASN A 158 -16.36 0.19 5.00
N TYR A 159 -15.45 1.10 5.31
CA TYR A 159 -14.63 1.06 6.51
C TYR A 159 -14.88 2.28 7.36
N ARG A 160 -14.77 2.10 8.69
CA ARG A 160 -14.78 3.24 9.61
C ARG A 160 -13.50 4.07 9.54
N TYR A 161 -12.35 3.43 9.34
CA TYR A 161 -11.04 4.08 9.32
C TYR A 161 -10.04 3.31 8.44
N SER A 162 -9.62 3.92 7.32
CA SER A 162 -8.56 3.40 6.44
C SER A 162 -7.73 4.56 5.92
N ILE A 163 -6.82 5.01 6.79
CA ILE A 163 -5.95 6.15 6.59
C ILE A 163 -4.56 5.64 6.22
N PHE A 164 -3.98 6.20 5.17
CA PHE A 164 -2.67 5.85 4.65
C PHE A 164 -1.77 7.08 4.66
N HIS A 165 -0.68 6.99 5.40
CA HIS A 165 0.37 8.01 5.44
C HIS A 165 1.47 7.62 4.45
N PHE A 166 1.84 8.55 3.58
CA PHE A 166 2.94 8.37 2.65
C PHE A 166 4.09 9.32 2.94
N ILE A 167 5.29 8.87 2.61
CA ILE A 167 6.46 9.72 2.62
C ILE A 167 6.30 10.78 1.52
N PRO A 168 6.47 12.07 1.84
CA PRO A 168 6.45 13.14 0.84
C PRO A 168 7.47 12.86 -0.28
N PRO A 169 7.15 13.14 -1.56
CA PRO A 169 8.08 12.89 -2.68
C PRO A 169 9.45 13.56 -2.56
N THR A 170 9.52 14.64 -1.79
CA THR A 170 10.75 15.42 -1.55
C THR A 170 11.44 15.08 -0.23
N ALA A 171 10.92 14.10 0.53
CA ALA A 171 11.51 13.65 1.78
C ALA A 171 12.33 12.37 1.56
N GLY A 172 13.46 12.27 2.25
CA GLY A 172 14.25 11.04 2.32
C GLY A 172 13.62 10.02 3.28
N ILE A 173 14.00 8.75 3.12
CA ILE A 173 13.63 7.69 4.07
C ILE A 173 14.39 7.89 5.38
N ARG A 174 13.68 7.94 6.50
CA ARG A 174 14.23 8.07 7.85
C ARG A 174 14.24 6.70 8.52
N ILE A 175 15.44 6.19 8.80
CA ILE A 175 15.63 4.87 9.42
C ILE A 175 16.23 5.07 10.81
N LEU A 176 15.61 4.45 11.82
CA LEU A 176 16.16 4.34 13.17
C LEU A 176 16.71 2.93 13.36
N SER A 177 17.93 2.80 13.87
CA SER A 177 18.48 1.52 14.33
C SER A 177 18.77 1.59 15.82
N VAL A 178 18.24 0.64 16.58
CA VAL A 178 18.44 0.55 18.04
C VAL A 178 19.21 -0.71 18.39
N ASP A 179 20.47 -0.52 18.78
CA ASP A 179 21.37 -1.62 19.10
C ASP A 179 21.04 -2.31 20.43
N GLY A 180 21.44 -3.57 20.50
CA GLY A 180 21.34 -4.38 21.71
C GLY A 180 22.46 -4.09 22.69
N GLY A 181 22.15 -4.05 23.98
CA GLY A 181 23.16 -3.81 25.02
C GLY A 181 22.86 -4.46 26.37
N GLY A 182 21.89 -5.38 26.43
CA GLY A 182 21.36 -5.89 27.70
C GLY A 182 20.77 -4.75 28.53
N VAL A 183 21.15 -4.66 29.81
CA VAL A 183 20.75 -3.55 30.70
C VAL A 183 21.10 -2.16 30.16
N ARG A 184 22.12 -2.05 29.29
CA ARG A 184 22.53 -0.78 28.66
C ARG A 184 21.52 -0.24 27.64
N GLY A 185 20.45 -0.99 27.33
CA GLY A 185 19.32 -0.48 26.52
C GLY A 185 18.68 0.79 27.11
N VAL A 186 18.90 1.09 28.39
CA VAL A 186 18.52 2.38 29.01
C VAL A 186 19.15 3.59 28.29
N ILE A 187 20.35 3.43 27.70
CA ILE A 187 21.07 4.51 27.00
C ILE A 187 20.30 4.95 25.74
N PRO A 188 20.06 4.10 24.73
CA PRO A 188 19.30 4.52 23.54
C PRO A 188 17.88 4.96 23.91
N LEU A 189 17.26 4.39 24.96
CA LEU A 189 15.95 4.84 25.43
C LEU A 189 15.99 6.29 25.97
N ALA A 190 17.05 6.68 26.68
CA ALA A 190 17.23 8.06 27.13
C ALA A 190 17.40 9.03 25.94
N PHE A 191 18.15 8.63 24.90
CA PHE A 191 18.26 9.41 23.66
C PHE A 191 16.90 9.57 22.97
N LEU A 192 16.13 8.48 22.82
CA LEU A 192 14.80 8.52 22.21
C LEU A 192 13.85 9.40 23.01
N LYS A 193 13.89 9.36 24.35
CA LYS A 193 13.10 10.26 25.20
C LYS A 193 13.45 11.72 24.96
N HIS A 194 14.74 12.05 24.83
CA HIS A 194 15.16 13.42 24.55
C HIS A 194 14.75 13.87 23.14
N LEU A 195 14.88 12.98 22.15
CA LEU A 195 14.45 13.23 20.78
C LEU A 195 12.94 13.47 20.70
N ASP A 196 12.14 12.76 21.51
CA ASP A 196 10.68 12.97 21.61
C ASP A 196 10.33 14.37 22.10
N LEU A 197 11.07 14.88 23.10
CA LEU A 197 10.87 16.24 23.61
C LEU A 197 11.22 17.29 22.55
N LEU A 198 12.30 17.09 21.79
CA LEU A 198 12.70 18.02 20.73
C LEU A 198 11.69 18.02 19.57
N LEU A 199 11.19 16.85 19.17
CA LEU A 199 10.18 16.73 18.12
C LEU A 199 8.81 17.23 18.56
N ALA A 200 8.46 17.11 19.85
CA ALA A 200 7.20 17.62 20.38
C ALA A 200 7.05 19.13 20.18
N LEU A 201 8.17 19.88 20.18
CA LEU A 201 8.19 21.32 19.83
C LEU A 201 7.74 21.60 18.39
N LEU A 202 7.84 20.60 17.52
CA LEU A 202 7.40 20.62 16.11
C LEU A 202 6.05 19.92 15.93
N CYS A 203 5.31 19.65 17.01
CA CYS A 203 4.07 18.86 17.00
C CYS A 203 4.24 17.47 16.37
N CYS A 204 5.44 16.89 16.51
CA CYS A 204 5.79 15.57 15.98
C CYS A 204 6.21 14.65 17.12
N LEU A 205 5.88 13.36 17.02
CA LEU A 205 6.32 12.35 17.99
C LEU A 205 7.41 11.49 17.37
N VAL A 206 8.37 11.02 18.17
CA VAL A 206 9.44 10.09 17.69
C VAL A 206 8.86 8.92 16.93
N LYS A 207 7.77 8.36 17.46
CA LYS A 207 7.10 7.18 16.93
C LYS A 207 6.50 7.38 15.54
N ASP A 208 6.21 8.62 15.15
CA ASP A 208 5.64 8.99 13.85
C ASP A 208 6.72 9.56 12.90
N TYR A 209 7.94 9.73 13.40
CA TYR A 209 9.02 10.39 12.67
C TYR A 209 9.85 9.44 11.80
N PHE A 210 9.94 8.16 12.15
CA PHE A 210 10.75 7.19 11.41
C PHE A 210 9.90 6.31 10.51
N ASP A 211 10.36 6.10 9.27
CA ASP A 211 9.66 5.31 8.25
C ASP A 211 9.99 3.81 8.37
N SER A 212 11.16 3.49 8.94
CA SER A 212 11.56 2.13 9.27
C SER A 212 12.38 2.13 10.56
N VAL A 213 12.14 1.12 11.40
CA VAL A 213 12.85 0.96 12.68
C VAL A 213 13.42 -0.45 12.76
N CYS A 214 14.73 -0.53 12.90
CA CYS A 214 15.49 -1.76 13.04
C CYS A 214 16.04 -1.88 14.47
N CYS A 215 16.25 -3.11 14.93
CA CYS A 215 16.76 -3.33 16.28
C CYS A 215 17.47 -4.67 16.44
N THR A 216 18.32 -4.73 17.47
CA THR A 216 19.03 -5.95 17.86
C THR A 216 18.84 -6.23 19.35
N LEU A 217 18.54 -7.48 19.73
CA LEU A 217 18.40 -7.95 21.13
C LEU A 217 17.53 -7.03 22.00
N ALA A 218 18.09 -6.49 23.09
CA ALA A 218 17.38 -5.61 24.03
C ALA A 218 16.81 -4.34 23.37
N GLY A 219 17.37 -3.89 22.24
CA GLY A 219 16.81 -2.82 21.43
C GLY A 219 15.42 -3.18 20.87
N GLY A 220 15.14 -4.47 20.66
CA GLY A 220 13.82 -4.93 20.24
C GLY A 220 12.72 -4.66 21.27
N LEU A 221 13.03 -4.77 22.57
CA LEU A 221 12.07 -4.43 23.63
C LEU A 221 11.71 -2.94 23.59
N ILE A 222 12.69 -2.09 23.29
CA ILE A 222 12.51 -0.64 23.15
C ILE A 222 11.63 -0.34 21.93
N VAL A 223 11.97 -0.92 20.77
CA VAL A 223 11.25 -0.68 19.51
C VAL A 223 9.82 -1.21 19.58
N ILE A 224 9.60 -2.42 20.11
CA ILE A 224 8.26 -2.99 20.30
C ILE A 224 7.45 -2.11 21.24
N GLY A 225 8.00 -1.72 22.40
CA GLY A 225 7.27 -0.90 23.36
C GLY A 225 6.87 0.47 22.82
N MET A 226 7.79 1.17 22.14
CA MET A 226 7.56 2.52 21.64
C MET A 226 6.73 2.56 20.35
N PHE A 227 7.08 1.75 19.35
CA PHE A 227 6.50 1.86 18.00
C PHE A 227 5.31 0.91 17.79
N LEU A 228 5.34 -0.31 18.34
CA LEU A 228 4.24 -1.27 18.16
C LEU A 228 3.15 -1.09 19.23
N LEU A 229 3.55 -1.00 20.50
CA LEU A 229 2.63 -0.88 21.64
C LEU A 229 2.30 0.57 22.00
N GLN A 230 2.94 1.54 21.34
CA GLN A 230 2.64 2.97 21.47
C GLN A 230 2.81 3.51 22.90
N TRP A 231 3.68 2.89 23.72
CA TRP A 231 3.99 3.35 25.07
C TRP A 231 4.78 4.66 25.06
N SER A 232 4.55 5.50 26.07
CA SER A 232 5.39 6.68 26.27
C SER A 232 6.82 6.30 26.63
N ALA A 233 7.80 7.15 26.32
CA ALA A 233 9.20 6.90 26.65
C ALA A 233 9.43 6.70 28.16
N SER A 234 8.65 7.39 29.01
CA SER A 234 8.71 7.24 30.46
C SER A 234 8.14 5.90 30.93
N GLU A 235 6.99 5.49 30.39
CA GLU A 235 6.40 4.18 30.70
C GLU A 235 7.32 3.04 30.26
N LEU A 236 7.88 3.14 29.06
CA LEU A 236 8.82 2.17 28.52
C LEU A 236 10.08 2.04 29.39
N LEU A 237 10.58 3.14 29.94
CA LEU A 237 11.74 3.12 30.83
C LEU A 237 11.50 2.32 32.11
N GLU A 238 10.36 2.53 32.75
CA GLU A 238 10.03 1.81 33.98
C GLU A 238 9.78 0.31 33.70
N LYS A 239 9.07 -0.02 32.63
CA LYS A 239 8.90 -1.42 32.20
C LYS A 239 10.23 -2.07 31.84
N PHE A 240 11.13 -1.35 31.16
CA PHE A 240 12.44 -1.87 30.80
C PHE A 240 13.30 -2.16 32.03
N LYS A 241 13.28 -1.28 33.05
CA LYS A 241 13.97 -1.51 34.32
C LYS A 241 13.42 -2.73 35.06
N ASP A 242 12.10 -2.89 35.12
CA ASP A 242 11.46 -4.07 35.73
C ASP A 242 11.91 -5.36 35.04
N VAL A 243 11.81 -5.41 33.71
CA VAL A 243 12.25 -6.57 32.90
C VAL A 243 13.74 -6.84 33.10
N ALA A 244 14.58 -5.81 33.08
CA ALA A 244 16.02 -5.95 33.30
C ALA A 244 16.32 -6.52 34.69
N SER A 245 15.66 -6.01 35.74
CA SER A 245 15.89 -6.47 37.11
C SER A 245 15.58 -7.96 37.28
N LYS A 246 14.48 -8.45 36.71
CA LYS A 246 14.06 -9.85 36.75
C LYS A 246 14.93 -10.75 35.87
N THR A 247 15.37 -10.24 34.72
CA THR A 247 16.17 -11.02 33.76
C THR A 247 17.61 -11.21 34.24
N PHE A 248 18.20 -10.16 34.82
CA PHE A 248 19.58 -10.16 35.29
C PHE A 248 19.70 -10.33 36.81
N GLU A 249 18.62 -10.74 37.47
CA GLU A 249 18.67 -11.12 38.88
C GLU A 249 19.70 -12.25 39.07
N ARG A 250 20.57 -12.11 40.08
CA ARG A 250 21.48 -13.20 40.44
C ARG A 250 20.64 -14.40 40.84
N ARG A 251 20.64 -15.46 40.03
CA ARG A 251 20.19 -16.77 40.49
C ARG A 251 21.00 -17.10 41.73
N LYS A 252 20.34 -17.34 42.87
CA LYS A 252 21.00 -18.01 43.99
C LYS A 252 21.53 -19.32 43.43
N ALA A 253 22.85 -19.45 43.32
CA ALA A 253 23.44 -20.73 43.01
C ALA A 253 22.89 -21.71 44.06
N LEU A 254 22.22 -22.77 43.62
CA LEU A 254 22.13 -23.99 44.42
C LEU A 254 23.56 -24.48 44.52
N VAL A 255 24.32 -23.90 45.45
CA VAL A 255 25.57 -24.47 45.94
C VAL A 255 25.11 -25.66 46.76
N THR A 256 24.87 -26.77 46.09
CA THR A 256 24.90 -28.07 46.75
C THR A 256 26.34 -28.23 47.21
N ARG A 257 26.61 -27.84 48.46
CA ARG A 257 27.84 -28.24 49.16
C ARG A 257 27.81 -29.77 49.19
N ALA A 258 28.54 -30.40 48.29
CA ALA A 258 28.95 -31.78 48.45
C ALA A 258 30.17 -31.79 49.36
N LEU A 259 29.94 -31.85 50.67
CA LEU A 259 30.84 -32.38 51.70
C LEU A 259 30.00 -32.93 52.84
#